data_AF-A0A317MLJ4-F1
#
_entry.id   AF-A0A317MLJ4-F1
#
_cell.length_a   1.000
_cell.length_b   1.000
_cell.length_c   1.000
_cell.angle_alpha   90.00
_cell.angle_beta   90.00
_cell.angle_gamma   90.00
#
_symmetry.space_group_name_H-M   'P 1'
#
loop_
_entity.id
_entity.type
_entity.pdbx_description
1 polymer ?
#
loop_
_entity_poly.entity_id
_entity_poly.type
_entity_poly.pdbx_seq_one_letter_code
_entity_poly.pdbx_strand_id
1 'polypeptide(L)'
;MFETLANLTGLRIDDSRMIEFMEKNGYKYPKKPFISNRSTDTTYWVENKKLGIDLLFSAQPYLENYPLVQGEKKGVFIPMLTNIRWYNNKSGTEFPLSLDFNHKFEALKEKLGEPTLKSSDISPVWLNDDGSESFYRWRIVLDNEKDIVWGLQFDDDQTIRDFMLGLKYESPVFELYYAMLYGKFETFQASQDNYKTTSLMFLQWAIERELVKTNDVTAAVTTAVKEGTSPVIEWVRVLNRGYILDDDFTAEQRFIRAYVKNLSGHDILYTRDFAHLFLETAELRENYFSEAARKQLNAIAYNEENYGKVKSLIDKRLAEYQQHKFSQSKQL
;
A
#
# COMPACT_ATOMS: atom_id res chain seq x y z
N MET A 1 2.40 -17.34 23.53
CA MET A 1 3.29 -16.61 22.61
C MET A 1 2.50 -15.69 21.68
N PHE A 2 1.47 -16.21 20.98
CA PHE A 2 0.60 -15.41 20.11
C PHE A 2 0.01 -14.18 20.81
N GLU A 3 -0.75 -14.36 21.89
CA GLU A 3 -1.34 -13.26 22.68
C GLU A 3 -0.32 -12.25 23.21
N THR A 4 0.86 -12.73 23.61
CA THR A 4 1.95 -11.84 24.05
C THR A 4 2.37 -10.93 22.91
N LEU A 5 2.58 -11.48 21.72
CA LEU A 5 3.01 -10.73 20.55
C LEU A 5 1.91 -9.84 19.98
N ALA A 6 0.65 -10.24 20.10
CA ALA A 6 -0.51 -9.38 19.79
C ALA A 6 -0.49 -8.10 20.64
N ASN A 7 -0.24 -8.22 21.95
CA ASN A 7 -0.14 -7.08 22.86
C ASN A 7 1.09 -6.20 22.64
N LEU A 8 2.13 -6.72 21.98
CA LEU A 8 3.34 -5.98 21.62
C LEU A 8 3.25 -5.33 20.23
N THR A 9 2.27 -5.72 19.41
CA THR A 9 2.09 -5.19 18.06
C THR A 9 1.75 -3.70 18.12
N GLY A 10 2.40 -2.90 17.27
CA GLY A 10 2.30 -1.44 17.27
C GLY A 10 3.18 -0.74 18.31
N LEU A 11 3.85 -1.47 19.21
CA LEU A 11 4.80 -0.86 20.15
C LEU A 11 6.11 -0.49 19.46
N ARG A 12 6.70 0.62 19.89
CA ARG A 12 8.01 1.07 19.44
C ARG A 12 9.10 0.09 19.89
N ILE A 13 10.18 0.02 19.12
CA ILE A 13 11.32 -0.83 19.48
C ILE A 13 11.95 -0.46 20.83
N ASP A 14 11.83 0.81 21.24
CA ASP A 14 12.36 1.35 22.49
C ASP A 14 11.37 1.28 23.67
N ASP A 15 10.20 0.68 23.50
CA ASP A 15 9.25 0.43 24.59
C ASP A 15 9.83 -0.62 25.56
N SER A 16 9.74 -0.38 26.87
CA SER A 16 10.32 -1.28 27.87
C SER A 16 9.78 -2.71 27.78
N ARG A 17 8.50 -2.88 27.43
CA ARG A 17 7.88 -4.20 27.26
C ARG A 17 8.43 -4.92 26.03
N MET A 18 8.74 -4.17 24.97
CA MET A 18 9.37 -4.72 23.76
C MET A 18 10.79 -5.18 24.07
N ILE A 19 11.58 -4.34 24.72
CA ILE A 19 12.97 -4.65 25.12
C ILE A 19 12.99 -5.88 26.01
N GLU A 20 12.17 -5.92 27.07
CA GLU A 20 12.08 -7.06 27.99
C GLU A 20 11.72 -8.35 27.25
N PHE A 21 10.73 -8.29 26.35
CA PHE A 21 10.34 -9.44 25.54
C PHE A 21 11.50 -9.95 24.69
N MET A 22 12.19 -9.05 23.98
CA MET A 22 13.29 -9.40 23.10
C MET A 22 14.44 -10.05 23.88
N GLU A 23 14.83 -9.48 25.01
CA GLU A 23 15.90 -10.00 25.86
C GLU A 23 15.55 -11.36 26.46
N LYS A 24 14.35 -11.50 27.04
CA LYS A 24 13.87 -12.74 27.65
C LYS A 24 13.82 -13.90 26.66
N ASN A 25 13.52 -13.60 25.40
CA ASN A 25 13.37 -14.59 24.33
C ASN A 25 14.63 -14.75 23.46
N GLY A 26 15.74 -14.11 23.86
CA GLY A 26 17.05 -14.29 23.21
C GLY A 26 17.15 -13.67 21.82
N TYR A 27 16.33 -12.66 21.51
CA TYR A 27 16.50 -11.85 20.31
C TYR A 27 17.77 -11.00 20.43
N LYS A 28 18.50 -10.86 19.33
CA LYS A 28 19.61 -9.91 19.26
C LYS A 28 19.06 -8.52 18.99
N TYR A 29 19.14 -7.64 19.99
CA TYR A 29 18.72 -6.26 19.81
C TYR A 29 19.51 -5.57 18.67
N PRO A 30 18.87 -4.84 17.74
CA PRO A 30 19.55 -4.19 16.64
C PRO A 30 20.60 -3.18 17.12
N LYS A 31 21.78 -3.18 16.50
CA LYS A 31 22.82 -2.16 16.77
C LYS A 31 22.36 -0.75 16.37
N LYS A 32 21.46 -0.67 15.39
CA LYS A 32 20.85 0.57 14.89
C LYS A 32 19.33 0.36 14.89
N PRO A 33 18.66 0.56 16.04
CA PRO A 33 17.22 0.31 16.16
C PRO A 33 16.37 1.39 15.46
N PHE A 34 16.98 2.46 14.97
CA PHE A 34 16.28 3.58 14.34
C PHE A 34 16.39 3.54 12.82
N ILE A 35 15.41 4.15 12.17
CA ILE A 35 15.32 4.25 10.71
C ILE A 35 15.66 5.67 10.29
N SER A 36 16.57 5.83 9.33
CA SER A 36 16.90 7.15 8.79
C SER A 36 16.20 7.38 7.47
N ASN A 37 15.68 8.58 7.25
CA ASN A 37 15.16 9.00 5.94
C ASN A 37 16.24 9.19 4.85
N ARG A 38 17.52 9.02 5.21
CA ARG A 38 18.63 8.90 4.24
C ARG A 38 18.78 7.47 3.72
N SER A 39 18.15 6.49 4.38
CA SER A 39 18.10 5.11 3.92
C SER A 39 16.89 4.92 3.00
N THR A 40 17.02 4.05 2.01
CA THR A 40 15.87 3.52 1.26
C THR A 40 15.07 2.53 2.11
N ASP A 41 15.73 1.91 3.09
CA ASP A 41 15.09 0.93 3.97
C ASP A 41 14.27 1.63 5.03
N THR A 42 12.96 1.38 4.98
CA THR A 42 11.96 1.89 5.93
C THR A 42 11.49 0.82 6.91
N THR A 43 12.07 -0.38 6.82
CA THR A 43 11.77 -1.53 7.67
C THR A 43 13.01 -2.39 7.89
N TYR A 44 13.00 -3.23 8.94
CA TYR A 44 13.98 -4.31 9.10
C TYR A 44 13.41 -5.45 9.96
N TRP A 45 13.89 -6.67 9.70
CA TRP A 45 13.58 -7.84 10.51
C TRP A 45 14.58 -8.03 11.66
N VAL A 46 14.07 -8.43 12.82
CA VAL A 46 14.85 -9.02 13.90
C VAL A 46 14.49 -10.49 13.99
N GLU A 47 15.40 -11.32 13.48
CA GLU A 47 15.17 -12.75 13.31
C GLU A 47 15.48 -13.56 14.57
N ASN A 48 14.71 -14.61 14.83
CA ASN A 48 15.03 -15.59 15.86
C ASN A 48 14.77 -17.02 15.39
N LYS A 49 15.82 -17.63 14.83
CA LYS A 49 15.81 -19.00 14.30
C LYS A 49 15.56 -20.10 15.33
N LYS A 50 15.82 -19.82 16.61
CA LYS A 50 15.56 -20.79 17.69
C LYS A 50 14.08 -20.89 17.97
N LEU A 51 13.38 -19.75 17.99
CA LEU A 51 11.93 -19.69 18.18
C LEU A 51 11.14 -19.93 16.90
N GLY A 52 11.74 -19.67 15.74
CA GLY A 52 11.04 -19.68 14.47
C GLY A 52 10.13 -18.47 14.28
N ILE A 53 10.43 -17.35 14.95
CA ILE A 53 9.64 -16.13 14.98
C ILE A 53 10.52 -14.94 14.61
N ASP A 54 10.15 -14.20 13.58
CA ASP A 54 10.81 -12.95 13.20
C ASP A 54 9.91 -11.75 13.50
N LEU A 55 10.52 -10.62 13.89
CA LEU A 55 9.84 -9.37 14.23
C LEU A 55 10.18 -8.29 13.19
N LEU A 56 9.19 -7.74 12.49
CA LEU A 56 9.35 -6.65 11.52
C LEU A 56 9.10 -5.31 12.20
N PHE A 57 10.14 -4.49 12.25
CA PHE A 57 10.06 -3.10 12.68
C PHE A 57 9.97 -2.19 11.46
N SER A 58 9.01 -1.27 11.45
CA SER A 58 8.76 -0.35 10.33
C SER A 58 8.54 1.08 10.81
N ALA A 59 9.00 2.04 10.00
CA ALA A 59 8.68 3.45 10.11
C ALA A 59 7.86 3.88 8.88
N GLN A 60 6.67 3.32 8.71
CA GLN A 60 5.74 3.68 7.63
C GLN A 60 4.38 4.13 8.22
N PRO A 61 3.91 5.36 7.94
CA PRO A 61 2.73 5.98 8.59
C PRO A 61 1.40 5.72 7.88
N TYR A 62 1.26 4.65 7.09
CA TYR A 62 0.03 4.45 6.31
C TYR A 62 -1.18 4.06 7.17
N LEU A 63 -1.03 4.05 8.50
CA LEU A 63 -2.11 3.89 9.47
C LEU A 63 -2.14 5.11 10.40
N GLU A 64 -3.31 5.73 10.53
CA GLU A 64 -3.48 6.95 11.35
C GLU A 64 -3.22 6.70 12.84
N ASN A 65 -3.59 5.52 13.33
CA ASN A 65 -3.37 5.09 14.72
C ASN A 65 -1.87 4.90 15.06
N TYR A 66 -1.01 4.83 14.04
CA TYR A 66 0.39 4.48 14.16
C TYR A 66 1.28 5.49 13.39
N PRO A 67 1.26 6.77 13.78
CA PRO A 67 1.99 7.81 13.07
C PRO A 67 3.51 7.63 13.20
N LEU A 68 4.24 8.23 12.25
CA LEU A 68 5.71 8.30 12.31
C LEU A 68 6.19 8.97 13.60
N VAL A 69 7.02 8.25 14.35
CA VAL A 69 7.62 8.75 15.60
C VAL A 69 9.01 9.30 15.31
N GLN A 70 9.21 10.59 15.55
CA GLN A 70 10.54 11.23 15.44
C GLN A 70 11.45 10.76 16.58
N GLY A 71 12.69 10.42 16.23
CA GLY A 71 13.77 10.22 17.18
C GLY A 71 14.43 11.54 17.58
N GLU A 72 15.48 11.45 18.38
CA GLU A 72 16.22 12.62 18.90
C GLU A 72 16.88 13.47 17.79
N LYS A 73 17.16 12.87 16.64
CA LYS A 73 17.83 13.53 15.51
C LYS A 73 16.85 13.73 14.38
N LYS A 74 16.92 14.92 13.76
CA LYS A 74 16.23 15.21 12.50
C LYS A 74 16.58 14.13 11.46
N GLY A 75 15.57 13.39 11.03
CA GLY A 75 15.62 12.44 9.92
C GLY A 75 15.84 11.02 10.40
N VAL A 76 15.68 10.82 11.72
CA VAL A 76 15.75 9.53 12.39
C VAL A 76 14.38 9.28 13.01
N PHE A 77 13.86 8.09 12.78
CA PHE A 77 12.53 7.65 13.19
C PHE A 77 12.66 6.42 14.08
N ILE A 78 11.78 6.33 15.07
CA ILE A 78 11.68 5.18 15.95
C ILE A 78 10.66 4.23 15.33
N PRO A 79 11.08 3.06 14.81
CA PRO A 79 10.15 2.14 14.20
C PRO A 79 9.35 1.40 15.28
N MET A 80 8.22 0.86 14.85
CA MET A 80 7.34 0.04 15.68
C MET A 80 7.21 -1.37 15.14
N LEU A 81 6.84 -2.31 16.00
CA LEU A 81 6.56 -3.68 15.61
C LEU A 81 5.30 -3.72 14.75
N THR A 82 5.48 -3.96 13.45
CA THR A 82 4.37 -3.93 12.48
C THR A 82 3.95 -5.30 12.01
N ASN A 83 4.85 -6.28 12.02
CA ASN A 83 4.52 -7.64 11.65
C ASN A 83 5.38 -8.63 12.43
N ILE A 84 4.84 -9.80 12.67
CA ILE A 84 5.45 -10.93 13.34
C ILE A 84 5.19 -12.12 12.43
N ARG A 85 6.26 -12.83 12.07
CA ARG A 85 6.17 -13.99 11.19
C ARG A 85 6.65 -15.23 11.92
N TRP A 86 5.80 -16.25 11.98
CA TRP A 86 6.19 -17.61 12.32
C TRP A 86 6.40 -18.38 11.03
N TYR A 87 7.59 -18.94 10.81
CA TYR A 87 7.89 -19.83 9.66
C TYR A 87 8.12 -21.28 10.10
N ASN A 88 7.95 -21.56 11.39
CA ASN A 88 7.77 -22.88 11.99
C ASN A 88 7.17 -22.70 13.39
N ASN A 89 6.88 -23.80 14.10
CA ASN A 89 6.33 -23.75 15.45
C ASN A 89 7.29 -24.24 16.56
N LYS A 90 8.59 -23.98 16.45
CA LYS A 90 9.56 -24.32 17.52
C LYS A 90 9.26 -23.63 18.85
N SER A 91 8.56 -22.50 18.80
CA SER A 91 8.10 -21.75 19.97
C SER A 91 6.94 -22.40 20.74
N GLY A 92 6.33 -23.47 20.21
CA GLY A 92 5.15 -24.09 20.84
C GLY A 92 3.96 -23.12 20.91
N THR A 93 3.81 -22.25 19.91
CA THR A 93 2.72 -21.29 19.82
C THR A 93 1.43 -22.02 19.48
N GLU A 94 0.39 -21.80 20.29
CA GLU A 94 -0.98 -22.13 19.93
C GLU A 94 -1.54 -20.98 19.08
N PHE A 95 -1.88 -21.28 17.83
CA PHE A 95 -2.50 -20.31 16.92
C PHE A 95 -4.03 -20.33 17.07
N PRO A 96 -4.72 -19.21 16.78
CA PRO A 96 -6.18 -19.17 16.82
C PRO A 96 -6.80 -20.25 15.92
N LEU A 97 -8.01 -20.70 16.28
CA LEU A 97 -8.74 -21.78 15.59
C LEU A 97 -8.00 -23.13 15.56
N SER A 98 -7.03 -23.30 16.47
CA SER A 98 -6.17 -24.48 16.57
C SER A 98 -5.51 -24.83 15.24
N LEU A 99 -5.06 -23.80 14.51
CA LEU A 99 -4.29 -23.98 13.29
C LEU A 99 -2.84 -24.36 13.61
N ASP A 100 -2.22 -25.08 12.68
CA ASP A 100 -0.80 -25.40 12.69
C ASP A 100 -0.29 -25.51 11.24
N PHE A 101 1.03 -25.66 11.08
CA PHE A 101 1.70 -25.75 9.78
C PHE A 101 1.34 -27.00 8.95
N ASN A 102 0.65 -27.99 9.53
CA ASN A 102 0.29 -29.23 8.85
C ASN A 102 -1.10 -29.19 8.22
N HIS A 103 -1.88 -28.13 8.45
CA HIS A 103 -3.20 -27.98 7.88
C HIS A 103 -3.14 -27.93 6.34
N LYS A 104 -4.07 -28.65 5.71
CA LYS A 104 -4.23 -28.69 4.25
C LYS A 104 -5.23 -27.63 3.78
N PHE A 105 -5.12 -27.26 2.51
CA PHE A 105 -5.92 -26.20 1.90
C PHE A 105 -7.43 -26.30 2.19
N GLU A 106 -8.05 -27.47 1.98
CA GLU A 106 -9.48 -27.66 2.24
C GLU A 106 -9.86 -27.48 3.72
N ALA A 107 -9.02 -27.95 4.65
CA ALA A 107 -9.24 -27.75 6.08
C ALA A 107 -9.08 -26.27 6.48
N LEU A 108 -8.17 -25.54 5.82
CA LEU A 108 -8.05 -24.09 5.99
C LEU A 108 -9.30 -23.38 5.49
N LYS A 109 -9.84 -23.78 4.33
CA LYS A 109 -11.09 -23.23 3.80
C LYS A 109 -12.28 -23.47 4.73
N GLU A 110 -12.39 -24.66 5.30
CA GLU A 110 -13.45 -24.99 6.25
C GLU A 110 -13.38 -24.11 7.51
N LYS A 111 -12.16 -23.85 8.01
CA LYS A 111 -11.94 -23.07 9.24
C LYS A 111 -11.96 -21.56 9.06
N LEU A 112 -11.45 -21.06 7.93
CA LEU A 112 -11.17 -19.64 7.69
C LEU A 112 -12.05 -19.04 6.59
N GLY A 113 -12.82 -19.86 5.87
CA GLY A 113 -13.54 -19.45 4.66
C GLY A 113 -12.61 -19.36 3.44
N GLU A 114 -13.06 -18.65 2.40
CA GLU A 114 -12.26 -18.45 1.19
C GLU A 114 -11.02 -17.58 1.45
N PRO A 115 -9.91 -17.81 0.72
CA PRO A 115 -8.74 -16.94 0.78
C PRO A 115 -9.11 -15.47 0.54
N THR A 116 -8.53 -14.58 1.34
CA THR A 116 -8.71 -13.13 1.19
C THR A 116 -7.89 -12.53 0.06
N LEU A 117 -6.86 -13.24 -0.39
CA LEU A 117 -6.00 -12.88 -1.51
C LEU A 117 -5.46 -14.15 -2.14
N LYS A 118 -5.40 -14.18 -3.46
CA LYS A 118 -4.67 -15.19 -4.23
C LYS A 118 -3.67 -14.51 -5.16
N SER A 119 -2.64 -15.23 -5.58
CA SER A 119 -1.53 -14.68 -6.35
C SER A 119 -1.97 -13.89 -7.60
N SER A 120 -3.00 -14.37 -8.31
CA SER A 120 -3.54 -13.73 -9.52
C SER A 120 -4.29 -12.42 -9.27
N ASP A 121 -4.75 -12.18 -8.03
CA ASP A 121 -5.34 -10.89 -7.67
C ASP A 121 -4.29 -9.77 -7.63
N ILE A 122 -3.00 -10.14 -7.50
CA ILE A 122 -1.88 -9.18 -7.57
C ILE A 122 -1.52 -8.94 -9.04
N SER A 123 -1.16 -9.99 -9.77
CA SER A 123 -0.82 -9.92 -11.19
C SER A 123 -0.68 -11.33 -11.79
N PRO A 124 -0.96 -11.52 -13.09
CA PRO A 124 -0.74 -12.79 -13.78
C PRO A 124 0.70 -13.31 -13.71
N VAL A 125 1.70 -12.45 -13.49
CA VAL A 125 3.11 -12.88 -13.35
C VAL A 125 3.39 -13.67 -12.08
N TRP A 126 2.44 -13.66 -11.13
CA TRP A 126 2.48 -14.47 -9.92
C TRP A 126 1.75 -15.80 -10.08
N LEU A 127 1.20 -16.12 -11.25
CA LEU A 127 0.73 -17.47 -11.54
C LEU A 127 1.92 -18.38 -11.83
N ASN A 128 1.75 -19.66 -11.56
CA ASN A 128 2.66 -20.70 -12.02
C ASN A 128 2.59 -20.83 -13.55
N ASP A 129 3.59 -21.51 -14.14
CA ASP A 129 3.68 -21.71 -15.59
C ASP A 129 2.45 -22.44 -16.18
N ASP A 130 1.77 -23.25 -15.37
CA ASP A 130 0.53 -23.96 -15.73
C ASP A 130 -0.74 -23.14 -15.53
N GLY A 131 -0.62 -21.88 -15.09
CA GLY A 131 -1.72 -20.96 -14.81
C GLY A 131 -2.37 -21.15 -13.44
N SER A 132 -1.85 -22.04 -12.58
CA SER A 132 -2.31 -22.19 -11.19
C SER A 132 -1.79 -21.06 -10.28
N GLU A 133 -2.45 -20.87 -9.14
CA GLU A 133 -2.04 -19.85 -8.16
C GLU A 133 -0.74 -20.27 -7.46
N SER A 134 0.26 -19.38 -7.41
CA SER A 134 1.52 -19.65 -6.68
C SER A 134 1.36 -19.61 -5.16
N PHE A 135 0.32 -18.92 -4.67
CA PHE A 135 -0.04 -18.91 -3.26
C PHE A 135 -1.47 -18.40 -3.03
N TYR A 136 -1.96 -18.70 -1.82
CA TYR A 136 -3.19 -18.19 -1.22
C TYR A 136 -2.90 -17.57 0.14
N ARG A 137 -3.59 -16.49 0.49
CA ARG A 137 -3.48 -15.85 1.81
C ARG A 137 -4.84 -15.67 2.46
N TRP A 138 -4.87 -15.97 3.75
CA TRP A 138 -5.95 -15.55 4.64
C TRP A 138 -5.46 -14.41 5.51
N ARG A 139 -6.30 -13.39 5.69
CA ARG A 139 -6.09 -12.27 6.60
C ARG A 139 -7.38 -11.99 7.36
N ILE A 140 -7.36 -12.21 8.66
CA ILE A 140 -8.49 -12.08 9.56
C ILE A 140 -8.22 -10.91 10.51
N VAL A 141 -9.22 -10.06 10.70
CA VAL A 141 -9.15 -8.94 11.64
C VAL A 141 -9.27 -9.50 13.07
N LEU A 142 -8.32 -9.19 13.94
CA LEU A 142 -8.38 -9.51 15.37
C LEU A 142 -8.95 -8.34 16.17
N ASP A 143 -8.46 -7.14 15.88
CA ASP A 143 -8.81 -5.92 16.60
C ASP A 143 -8.92 -4.80 15.57
N ASN A 144 -10.15 -4.41 15.23
CA ASN A 144 -10.41 -3.39 14.22
C ASN A 144 -10.04 -1.98 14.71
N GLU A 145 -10.07 -1.73 16.02
CA GLU A 145 -9.72 -0.42 16.58
C GLU A 145 -8.20 -0.20 16.58
N LYS A 146 -7.43 -1.28 16.69
CA LYS A 146 -5.96 -1.25 16.65
C LYS A 146 -5.39 -1.67 15.30
N ASP A 147 -6.23 -1.84 14.28
CA ASP A 147 -5.82 -2.34 12.96
C ASP A 147 -5.00 -3.64 13.03
N ILE A 148 -5.23 -4.51 14.01
CA ILE A 148 -4.47 -5.76 14.16
C ILE A 148 -5.14 -6.87 13.36
N VAL A 149 -4.34 -7.51 12.51
CA VAL A 149 -4.72 -8.64 11.68
C VAL A 149 -3.80 -9.82 11.92
N TRP A 150 -4.32 -11.01 11.68
CA TRP A 150 -3.52 -12.23 11.64
C TRP A 150 -3.90 -13.08 10.44
N GLY A 151 -3.09 -14.07 10.12
CA GLY A 151 -3.38 -14.95 9.01
C GLY A 151 -2.23 -15.85 8.67
N LEU A 152 -2.26 -16.36 7.44
CA LEU A 152 -1.26 -17.27 6.92
C LEU A 152 -1.15 -17.19 5.41
N GLN A 153 -0.02 -17.66 4.90
CA GLN A 153 0.21 -17.91 3.48
C GLN A 153 0.36 -19.41 3.23
N PHE A 154 -0.41 -19.93 2.28
CA PHE A 154 -0.35 -21.30 1.78
C PHE A 154 0.22 -21.27 0.36
N ASP A 155 1.36 -21.95 0.15
CA ASP A 155 2.08 -21.93 -1.12
C ASP A 155 1.67 -23.12 -2.02
N ASP A 156 2.07 -23.05 -3.28
CA ASP A 156 1.81 -24.05 -4.31
C ASP A 156 2.38 -25.43 -4.00
N ASP A 157 3.44 -25.51 -3.20
CA ASP A 157 4.02 -26.74 -2.63
C ASP A 157 3.12 -27.47 -1.61
N GLN A 158 1.89 -26.98 -1.42
CA GLN A 158 0.87 -27.54 -0.55
C GLN A 158 1.21 -27.46 0.94
N THR A 159 1.96 -26.43 1.33
CA THR A 159 2.33 -26.17 2.73
C THR A 159 1.96 -24.75 3.16
N ILE A 160 1.81 -24.58 4.47
CA ILE A 160 1.75 -23.25 5.07
C ILE A 160 3.18 -22.75 5.18
N ARG A 161 3.49 -21.68 4.44
CA ARG A 161 4.80 -21.03 4.47
C ARG A 161 5.03 -20.34 5.81
N ASP A 162 4.05 -19.54 6.23
CA ASP A 162 4.10 -18.79 7.47
C ASP A 162 2.72 -18.43 8.03
N PHE A 163 2.70 -18.21 9.35
CA PHE A 163 1.65 -17.45 10.03
C PHE A 163 2.14 -16.03 10.26
N MET A 164 1.26 -15.05 10.10
CA MET A 164 1.54 -13.64 10.31
C MET A 164 0.59 -13.03 11.35
N LEU A 165 1.12 -12.14 12.17
CA LEU A 165 0.37 -11.28 13.09
C LEU A 165 0.95 -9.88 12.99
N GLY A 166 0.13 -8.86 12.82
CA GLY A 166 0.66 -7.53 12.70
C GLY A 166 -0.41 -6.48 12.51
N LEU A 167 0.05 -5.26 12.32
CA LEU A 167 -0.79 -4.18 11.83
C LEU A 167 -1.24 -4.49 10.41
N LYS A 168 -2.44 -4.06 10.07
CA LYS A 168 -2.99 -4.17 8.73
C LYS A 168 -2.04 -3.51 7.76
N TYR A 169 -1.47 -4.31 6.86
CA TYR A 169 -0.59 -3.76 5.83
C TYR A 169 -1.41 -2.91 4.86
N GLU A 170 -1.09 -1.63 4.81
CA GLU A 170 -1.66 -0.68 3.88
C GLU A 170 -0.54 -0.09 3.02
N SER A 171 -0.76 -0.10 1.71
CA SER A 171 0.14 0.51 0.74
C SER A 171 -0.62 1.61 0.03
N PRO A 172 -0.05 2.80 -0.11
CA PRO A 172 -0.72 3.91 -0.74
C PRO A 172 -0.86 3.68 -2.24
N VAL A 173 -2.07 3.89 -2.75
CA VAL A 173 -2.34 4.00 -4.19
C VAL A 173 -1.68 5.26 -4.72
N PHE A 174 -1.85 6.38 -4.00
CA PHE A 174 -1.17 7.64 -4.30
C PHE A 174 -0.33 8.08 -3.10
N GLU A 175 0.93 8.41 -3.36
CA GLU A 175 1.78 9.13 -2.41
C GLU A 175 1.80 10.60 -2.84
N LEU A 176 1.12 11.46 -2.08
CA LEU A 176 0.99 12.89 -2.37
C LEU A 176 2.18 13.66 -1.81
N TYR A 177 2.56 13.38 -0.57
CA TYR A 177 3.77 13.90 0.05
C TYR A 177 4.30 12.94 1.10
N TYR A 178 5.63 12.84 1.19
CA TYR A 178 6.25 11.84 2.04
C TYR A 178 6.71 12.41 3.38
N ALA A 179 5.99 12.07 4.45
CA ALA A 179 6.25 12.57 5.79
C ALA A 179 7.67 12.22 6.31
N MET A 180 8.25 11.09 5.89
CA MET A 180 9.64 10.76 6.25
C MET A 180 10.66 11.76 5.69
N LEU A 181 10.35 12.41 4.57
CA LEU A 181 11.17 13.48 3.96
C LEU A 181 10.68 14.88 4.35
N TYR A 182 9.90 15.01 5.43
CA TYR A 182 9.28 16.28 5.86
C TYR A 182 8.29 16.86 4.85
N GLY A 183 7.75 16.01 3.97
CA GLY A 183 6.64 16.36 3.11
C GLY A 183 5.43 16.73 3.97
N LYS A 184 4.80 17.83 3.61
CA LYS A 184 3.56 18.36 4.19
C LYS A 184 2.68 18.96 3.09
N PHE A 185 1.43 19.27 3.42
CA PHE A 185 0.49 19.84 2.46
C PHE A 185 1.07 21.09 1.76
N GLU A 186 1.70 22.02 2.49
CA GLU A 186 2.24 23.23 1.87
C GLU A 186 3.36 22.93 0.86
N THR A 187 4.19 21.90 1.12
CA THR A 187 5.25 21.50 0.17
C THR A 187 4.68 20.85 -1.08
N PHE A 188 3.60 20.07 -0.94
CA PHE A 188 2.86 19.52 -2.07
C PHE A 188 2.16 20.63 -2.87
N GLN A 189 1.49 21.55 -2.18
CA GLN A 189 0.82 22.69 -2.81
C GLN A 189 1.79 23.55 -3.63
N ALA A 190 2.99 23.80 -3.10
CA ALA A 190 4.02 24.60 -3.77
C ALA A 190 4.76 23.86 -4.91
N SER A 191 4.64 22.54 -5.03
CA SER A 191 5.38 21.78 -6.04
C SER A 191 4.94 22.15 -7.47
N GLN A 192 5.82 22.01 -8.46
CA GLN A 192 5.48 22.20 -9.88
C GLN A 192 5.84 20.97 -10.71
N ASP A 193 5.70 19.80 -10.10
CA ASP A 193 5.96 18.53 -10.77
C ASP A 193 4.69 17.95 -11.39
N ASN A 194 4.89 17.19 -12.46
CA ASN A 194 3.83 16.49 -13.16
C ASN A 194 3.16 15.40 -12.30
N TYR A 195 3.83 14.84 -11.30
CA TYR A 195 3.24 13.80 -10.43
C TYR A 195 2.07 14.38 -9.64
N LYS A 196 2.19 15.62 -9.14
CA LYS A 196 1.07 16.34 -8.54
C LYS A 196 -0.07 16.50 -9.53
N THR A 197 0.18 17.09 -10.69
CA THR A 197 -0.87 17.35 -11.70
C THR A 197 -1.59 16.06 -12.10
N THR A 198 -0.82 15.00 -12.37
CA THR A 198 -1.32 13.67 -12.72
C THR A 198 -2.20 13.09 -11.62
N SER A 199 -1.74 13.13 -10.36
CA SER A 199 -2.48 12.60 -9.22
C SER A 199 -3.76 13.38 -8.97
N LEU A 200 -3.70 14.72 -8.99
CA LEU A 200 -4.87 15.55 -8.74
C LEU A 200 -5.95 15.38 -9.81
N MET A 201 -5.59 15.28 -11.09
CA MET A 201 -6.56 15.02 -12.17
C MET A 201 -7.25 13.65 -11.99
N PHE A 202 -6.52 12.62 -11.54
CA PHE A 202 -7.14 11.33 -11.25
C PHE A 202 -8.10 11.42 -10.06
N LEU A 203 -7.69 12.11 -8.99
CA LEU A 203 -8.54 12.27 -7.80
C LEU A 203 -9.79 13.10 -8.10
N GLN A 204 -9.70 14.12 -8.96
CA GLN A 204 -10.89 14.85 -9.42
C GLN A 204 -11.84 13.90 -10.17
N TRP A 205 -11.33 13.08 -11.10
CA TRP A 205 -12.12 12.07 -11.79
C TRP A 205 -12.81 11.10 -10.81
N ALA A 206 -12.10 10.62 -9.79
CA ALA A 206 -12.66 9.72 -8.79
C ALA A 206 -13.77 10.39 -7.95
N ILE A 207 -13.59 11.66 -7.59
CA ILE A 207 -14.61 12.46 -6.90
C ILE A 207 -15.86 12.68 -7.77
N GLU A 208 -15.67 13.08 -9.02
CA GLU A 208 -16.77 13.33 -9.96
C GLU A 208 -17.61 12.07 -10.22
N ARG A 209 -17.01 10.88 -10.13
CA ARG A 209 -17.67 9.58 -10.26
C ARG A 209 -18.16 8.98 -8.94
N GLU A 210 -18.11 9.72 -7.83
CA GLU A 210 -18.56 9.26 -6.51
C GLU A 210 -17.83 7.99 -6.02
N LEU A 211 -16.58 7.81 -6.46
CA LEU A 211 -15.78 6.63 -6.14
C LEU A 211 -15.01 6.77 -4.82
N VAL A 212 -14.96 7.96 -4.22
CA VAL A 212 -14.25 8.20 -2.96
C VAL A 212 -15.19 8.09 -1.77
N LYS A 213 -14.72 7.48 -0.68
CA LYS A 213 -15.40 7.51 0.61
C LYS A 213 -15.33 8.93 1.17
N THR A 214 -16.44 9.35 1.77
CA THR A 214 -16.52 10.64 2.46
C THR A 214 -16.90 10.41 3.91
N ASN A 215 -16.45 11.33 4.76
CA ASN A 215 -16.84 11.43 6.16
C ASN A 215 -17.27 12.88 6.44
N ASP A 216 -17.65 13.18 7.68
CA ASP A 216 -18.10 14.51 8.07
C ASP A 216 -17.09 15.63 7.75
N VAL A 217 -15.79 15.31 7.69
CA VAL A 217 -14.72 16.26 7.38
C VAL A 217 -14.59 16.50 5.87
N THR A 218 -14.69 15.45 5.06
CA THR A 218 -14.42 15.52 3.61
C THR A 218 -15.67 15.77 2.76
N ALA A 219 -16.88 15.47 3.25
CA ALA A 219 -18.12 15.46 2.47
C ALA A 219 -18.44 16.80 1.77
N ALA A 220 -18.31 17.92 2.50
CA ALA A 220 -18.59 19.25 1.96
C ALA A 220 -17.61 19.61 0.82
N VAL A 221 -16.33 19.29 1.00
CA VAL A 221 -15.29 19.58 0.00
C VAL A 221 -15.43 18.67 -1.21
N THR A 222 -15.73 17.38 -1.02
CA THR A 222 -15.99 16.45 -2.13
C THR A 222 -17.18 16.93 -2.98
N THR A 223 -18.24 17.42 -2.35
CA THR A 223 -19.40 17.99 -3.06
C THR A 223 -18.99 19.23 -3.86
N ALA A 224 -18.27 20.17 -3.24
CA ALA A 224 -17.81 21.38 -3.90
C ALA A 224 -16.86 21.10 -5.09
N VAL A 225 -15.99 20.09 -4.96
CA VAL A 225 -15.11 19.64 -6.06
C VAL A 225 -15.93 19.07 -7.21
N LYS A 226 -16.91 18.21 -6.91
CA LYS A 226 -17.81 17.63 -7.92
C LYS A 226 -18.63 18.70 -8.66
N GLU A 227 -19.04 19.75 -7.96
CA GLU A 227 -19.78 20.88 -8.53
C GLU A 227 -18.88 21.92 -9.22
N GLY A 228 -17.56 21.74 -9.19
CA GLY A 228 -16.59 22.67 -9.78
C GLY A 228 -16.41 23.99 -9.01
N THR A 229 -16.93 24.08 -7.77
CA THR A 229 -16.84 25.27 -6.91
C THR A 229 -15.62 25.26 -5.99
N SER A 230 -14.91 24.15 -5.91
CA SER A 230 -13.64 24.01 -5.17
C SER A 230 -12.64 23.17 -5.96
N PRO A 231 -11.33 23.51 -5.93
CA PRO A 231 -10.32 22.66 -6.57
C PRO A 231 -10.05 21.41 -5.74
N VAL A 232 -9.75 20.28 -6.39
CA VAL A 232 -9.46 18.99 -5.73
C VAL A 232 -8.32 19.06 -4.70
N ILE A 233 -7.41 20.03 -4.80
CA ILE A 233 -6.34 20.21 -3.82
C ILE A 233 -6.88 20.54 -2.42
N GLU A 234 -8.07 21.14 -2.30
CA GLU A 234 -8.73 21.35 -1.02
C GLU A 234 -9.16 20.04 -0.37
N TRP A 235 -9.54 19.04 -1.17
CA TRP A 235 -9.86 17.70 -0.66
C TRP A 235 -8.61 17.05 -0.04
N VAL A 236 -7.46 17.17 -0.71
CA VAL A 236 -6.16 16.72 -0.16
C VAL A 236 -5.82 17.44 1.15
N ARG A 237 -6.12 18.75 1.24
CA ARG A 237 -5.90 19.52 2.46
C ARG A 237 -6.72 19.00 3.64
N VAL A 238 -8.03 18.77 3.44
CA VAL A 238 -8.92 18.32 4.52
C VAL A 238 -8.74 16.84 4.87
N LEU A 239 -8.21 16.03 3.96
CA LEU A 239 -7.78 14.66 4.26
C LEU A 239 -6.65 14.63 5.29
N ASN A 240 -5.83 15.69 5.35
CA ASN A 240 -4.76 15.88 6.34
C ASN A 240 -3.74 14.74 6.43
N ARG A 241 -3.48 14.05 5.31
CA ARG A 241 -2.42 13.04 5.21
C ARG A 241 -1.84 12.98 3.80
N GLY A 242 -0.60 12.51 3.71
CA GLY A 242 0.20 12.54 2.48
C GLY A 242 -0.03 11.39 1.52
N TYR A 243 -1.12 10.64 1.69
CA TYR A 243 -1.36 9.43 0.92
C TYR A 243 -2.85 9.12 0.77
N ILE A 244 -3.17 8.35 -0.29
CA ILE A 244 -4.50 7.78 -0.55
C ILE A 244 -4.36 6.26 -0.58
N LEU A 245 -5.28 5.56 0.10
CA LEU A 245 -5.33 4.11 0.21
C LEU A 245 -6.43 3.53 -0.68
N ASP A 246 -6.40 2.23 -0.97
CA ASP A 246 -7.52 1.59 -1.68
C ASP A 246 -8.83 1.67 -0.91
N ASP A 247 -8.73 1.62 0.42
CA ASP A 247 -9.89 1.72 1.30
C ASP A 247 -10.50 3.13 1.32
N ASP A 248 -9.87 4.13 0.71
CA ASP A 248 -10.49 5.44 0.48
C ASP A 248 -11.47 5.44 -0.69
N PHE A 249 -11.55 4.34 -1.45
CA PHE A 249 -12.49 4.20 -2.56
C PHE A 249 -13.67 3.31 -2.17
N THR A 250 -14.88 3.70 -2.59
CA THR A 250 -16.14 2.96 -2.40
C THR A 250 -16.36 1.88 -3.45
N ALA A 251 -15.81 2.07 -4.65
CA ALA A 251 -15.96 1.19 -5.80
C ALA A 251 -14.72 1.23 -6.69
N GLU A 252 -14.63 0.29 -7.64
CA GLU A 252 -13.55 0.20 -8.63
C GLU A 252 -12.13 0.09 -8.06
N GLN A 253 -11.97 -0.28 -6.78
CA GLN A 253 -10.68 -0.43 -6.10
C GLN A 253 -9.68 -1.29 -6.90
N ARG A 254 -10.15 -2.41 -7.46
CA ARG A 254 -9.31 -3.31 -8.28
C ARG A 254 -8.81 -2.64 -9.55
N PHE A 255 -9.66 -1.85 -10.23
CA PHE A 255 -9.25 -1.06 -11.39
C PHE A 255 -8.23 0.00 -11.00
N ILE A 256 -8.52 0.79 -9.97
CA ILE A 256 -7.68 1.89 -9.51
C ILE A 256 -6.29 1.37 -9.14
N ARG A 257 -6.22 0.31 -8.32
CA ARG A 257 -4.96 -0.35 -7.96
C ARG A 257 -4.23 -0.87 -9.20
N ALA A 258 -4.94 -1.61 -10.06
CA ALA A 258 -4.35 -2.18 -11.27
C ALA A 258 -3.86 -1.12 -12.25
N TYR A 259 -4.48 0.07 -12.33
CA TYR A 259 -4.09 1.10 -13.29
C TYR A 259 -3.01 2.04 -12.74
N VAL A 260 -3.00 2.31 -11.44
CA VAL A 260 -2.01 3.21 -10.81
C VAL A 260 -0.74 2.45 -10.42
N LYS A 261 -0.87 1.22 -9.90
CA LYS A 261 0.22 0.42 -9.35
C LYS A 261 0.47 -0.86 -10.15
N ASN A 262 0.13 -0.86 -11.44
CA ASN A 262 0.16 -2.06 -12.27
C ASN A 262 1.49 -2.81 -12.18
N LEU A 263 1.45 -4.06 -11.74
CA LEU A 263 2.54 -5.03 -11.82
C LEU A 263 2.21 -6.15 -12.85
N SER A 264 1.19 -5.96 -13.68
CA SER A 264 0.82 -6.90 -14.75
C SER A 264 1.77 -6.83 -15.94
N GLY A 265 1.90 -7.96 -16.63
CA GLY A 265 2.61 -8.06 -17.91
C GLY A 265 1.91 -7.35 -19.08
N HIS A 266 0.74 -6.73 -18.87
CA HIS A 266 0.05 -5.95 -19.92
C HIS A 266 0.66 -4.56 -20.10
N ASP A 267 1.45 -4.12 -19.12
CA ASP A 267 2.16 -2.84 -19.17
C ASP A 267 1.20 -1.69 -19.53
N ILE A 268 0.19 -1.46 -18.68
CA ILE A 268 -0.78 -0.34 -18.73
C ILE A 268 -0.71 0.41 -17.40
N LEU A 269 -0.21 1.64 -17.40
CA LEU A 269 0.02 2.43 -16.19
C LEU A 269 -0.50 3.85 -16.39
N TYR A 270 -1.20 4.39 -15.39
CA TYR A 270 -1.78 5.73 -15.49
C TYR A 270 -0.71 6.81 -15.71
N THR A 271 0.42 6.75 -14.99
CA THR A 271 1.55 7.68 -15.21
C THR A 271 2.13 7.54 -16.63
N ARG A 272 2.21 6.30 -17.11
CA ARG A 272 2.33 5.86 -18.52
C ARG A 272 1.50 6.71 -19.47
N ASP A 273 0.22 6.38 -19.46
CA ASP A 273 -0.77 6.88 -20.39
C ASP A 273 -0.92 8.40 -20.29
N PHE A 274 -0.83 8.96 -19.08
CA PHE A 274 -0.78 10.40 -18.87
C PHE A 274 0.41 11.02 -19.62
N ALA A 275 1.62 10.48 -19.49
CA ALA A 275 2.77 11.02 -20.20
C ALA A 275 2.59 10.93 -21.72
N HIS A 276 2.10 9.81 -22.22
CA HIS A 276 1.89 9.61 -23.66
C HIS A 276 0.84 10.54 -24.27
N LEU A 277 -0.16 10.93 -23.46
CA LEU A 277 -1.19 11.89 -23.87
C LEU A 277 -0.63 13.28 -24.19
N PHE A 278 0.47 13.69 -23.54
CA PHE A 278 1.00 15.05 -23.62
C PHE A 278 2.37 15.16 -24.28
N LEU A 279 3.13 14.07 -24.39
CA LEU A 279 4.42 14.08 -25.08
C LEU A 279 4.24 14.03 -26.60
N GLU A 280 4.88 14.98 -27.28
CA GLU A 280 4.64 15.26 -28.70
C GLU A 280 5.25 14.20 -29.64
N THR A 281 6.38 13.61 -29.25
CA THR A 281 7.16 12.71 -30.13
C THR A 281 7.27 11.30 -29.57
N ALA A 282 7.54 10.33 -30.46
CA ALA A 282 7.70 8.92 -30.08
C ALA A 282 8.91 8.72 -29.16
N GLU A 283 10.01 9.44 -29.42
CA GLU A 283 11.24 9.36 -28.63
C GLU A 283 11.03 9.81 -27.19
N LEU A 284 10.22 10.87 -26.99
CA LEU A 284 9.88 11.33 -25.65
C LEU A 284 8.96 10.35 -24.92
N ARG A 285 8.03 9.69 -25.63
CA ARG A 285 7.15 8.67 -25.05
C ARG A 285 7.93 7.44 -24.60
N GLU A 286 8.86 6.97 -25.44
CA GLU A 286 9.73 5.82 -25.12
C GLU A 286 10.57 6.05 -23.86
N ASN A 287 11.04 7.28 -23.64
CA ASN A 287 11.73 7.69 -22.42
C ASN A 287 11.08 8.91 -21.74
N TYR A 288 9.85 8.71 -21.24
CA TYR A 288 9.08 9.76 -20.56
C TYR A 288 9.70 10.21 -19.22
N PHE A 289 10.77 9.55 -18.75
CA PHE A 289 11.55 9.97 -17.59
C PHE A 289 12.77 10.85 -17.94
N SER A 290 13.06 11.05 -19.23
CA SER A 290 14.16 11.92 -19.66
C SER A 290 13.96 13.36 -19.18
N GLU A 291 15.05 14.13 -19.05
CA GLU A 291 14.99 15.54 -18.66
C GLU A 291 14.09 16.37 -19.60
N ALA A 292 14.19 16.11 -20.91
CA ALA A 292 13.37 16.76 -21.92
C ALA A 292 11.87 16.44 -21.75
N ALA A 293 11.52 15.16 -21.56
CA ALA A 293 10.14 14.76 -21.32
C ALA A 293 9.60 15.36 -20.01
N ARG A 294 10.36 15.28 -18.91
CA ARG A 294 9.97 15.88 -17.62
C ARG A 294 9.73 17.38 -17.72
N LYS A 295 10.53 18.11 -18.49
CA LYS A 295 10.33 19.55 -18.73
C LYS A 295 8.99 19.82 -19.41
N GLN A 296 8.61 19.03 -20.41
CA GLN A 296 7.29 19.16 -21.05
C GLN A 296 6.17 18.79 -20.09
N LEU A 297 6.29 17.66 -19.38
CA LEU A 297 5.27 17.19 -18.46
C LEU A 297 5.03 18.15 -17.28
N ASN A 298 6.09 18.76 -16.74
CA ASN A 298 5.97 19.75 -15.66
C ASN A 298 5.34 21.07 -16.12
N ALA A 299 5.33 21.35 -17.43
CA ALA A 299 4.67 22.53 -17.99
C ALA A 299 3.16 22.34 -18.20
N ILE A 300 2.63 21.12 -18.00
CA ILE A 300 1.21 20.84 -18.16
C ILE A 300 0.43 21.53 -17.05
N ALA A 301 -0.36 22.53 -17.44
CA ALA A 301 -1.27 23.22 -16.54
C ALA A 301 -2.46 22.32 -16.17
N TYR A 302 -2.87 22.41 -14.90
CA TYR A 302 -4.14 21.88 -14.46
C TYR A 302 -5.26 22.86 -14.85
N ASN A 303 -5.93 22.58 -15.97
CA ASN A 303 -7.07 23.32 -16.49
C ASN A 303 -8.13 22.35 -17.05
N GLU A 304 -9.31 22.87 -17.40
CA GLU A 304 -10.41 22.07 -17.93
C GLU A 304 -10.07 21.31 -19.21
N GLU A 305 -9.28 21.91 -20.11
CA GLU A 305 -8.91 21.27 -21.39
C GLU A 305 -8.06 20.02 -21.16
N ASN A 306 -6.97 20.14 -20.38
CA ASN A 306 -6.08 19.02 -20.09
C ASN A 306 -6.78 17.98 -19.21
N TYR A 307 -7.59 18.42 -18.25
CA TYR A 307 -8.41 17.52 -17.44
C TYR A 307 -9.38 16.72 -18.31
N GLY A 308 -10.05 17.33 -19.29
CA GLY A 308 -10.97 16.64 -20.20
C GLY A 308 -10.30 15.51 -21.00
N LYS A 309 -9.05 15.71 -21.44
CA LYS A 309 -8.24 14.67 -22.11
C LYS A 309 -7.94 13.51 -21.15
N VAL A 310 -7.51 13.83 -19.93
CA VAL A 310 -7.17 12.82 -18.90
C VAL A 310 -8.40 12.05 -18.42
N LYS A 311 -9.53 12.73 -18.20
CA LYS A 311 -10.82 12.12 -17.85
C LYS A 311 -11.25 11.11 -18.92
N SER A 312 -11.20 11.49 -20.19
CA SER A 312 -11.54 10.61 -21.32
C SER A 312 -10.63 9.38 -21.38
N LEU A 313 -9.34 9.57 -21.09
CA LEU A 313 -8.37 8.48 -20.99
C LEU A 313 -8.74 7.50 -19.86
N ILE A 314 -8.99 8.00 -18.64
CA ILE A 314 -9.31 7.14 -17.49
C ILE A 314 -10.62 6.39 -17.74
N ASP A 315 -11.64 7.05 -18.30
CA ASP A 315 -12.91 6.43 -18.66
C ASP A 315 -12.75 5.28 -19.66
N LYS A 316 -11.93 5.47 -20.70
CA LYS A 316 -11.59 4.42 -21.66
C LYS A 316 -10.93 3.23 -20.96
N ARG A 317 -9.95 3.48 -20.09
CA ARG A 317 -9.23 2.41 -19.38
C ARG A 317 -10.12 1.68 -18.38
N LEU A 318 -11.05 2.38 -17.72
CA LEU A 318 -12.04 1.73 -16.87
C LEU A 318 -12.90 0.75 -17.67
N ALA A 319 -13.40 1.18 -18.85
CA ALA A 319 -14.20 0.31 -19.71
C ALA A 319 -13.40 -0.92 -20.19
N GLU A 320 -12.14 -0.75 -20.63
CA GLU A 320 -11.25 -1.87 -21.00
C GLU A 320 -11.01 -2.84 -19.82
N TYR A 321 -10.81 -2.31 -18.62
CA TYR A 321 -10.63 -3.13 -17.43
C TYR A 321 -11.89 -3.90 -17.04
N GLN A 322 -13.07 -3.30 -17.19
CA GLN A 322 -14.35 -3.96 -16.96
C GLN A 322 -14.59 -5.06 -17.99
N GLN A 323 -14.21 -4.85 -19.25
CA GLN A 323 -14.42 -5.82 -20.33
C GLN A 323 -13.46 -7.02 -20.25
N HIS A 324 -12.16 -6.77 -20.06
CA HIS A 324 -11.14 -7.83 -20.22
C HIS A 324 -9.94 -7.65 -19.29
N LYS A 325 -10.05 -6.86 -18.21
CA LYS A 325 -8.98 -6.70 -17.20
C LYS A 325 -7.62 -6.32 -17.79
N PHE A 326 -7.62 -5.47 -18.82
CA PHE A 326 -6.46 -5.08 -19.62
C PHE A 326 -5.79 -6.19 -20.45
N SER A 327 -6.27 -7.43 -20.42
CA SER A 327 -5.66 -8.54 -21.18
C SER A 327 -5.58 -8.33 -22.70
N GLN A 328 -6.46 -7.49 -23.25
CA GLN A 328 -6.49 -7.13 -24.67
C GLN A 328 -6.13 -5.65 -24.92
N SER A 329 -5.75 -4.91 -23.86
CA SER A 329 -5.41 -3.49 -23.97
C SER A 329 -4.08 -3.31 -24.69
N LYS A 330 -3.99 -2.25 -25.48
CA LYS A 330 -2.74 -1.78 -26.07
C LYS A 330 -2.23 -0.55 -25.32
N GLN A 331 -0.91 -0.37 -25.34
CA GLN A 331 -0.26 0.88 -24.94
C GLN A 331 -0.69 2.02 -25.89
N LEU A 332 -0.70 3.24 -25.36
CA LEU A 332 -1.07 4.45 -26.11
C LEU A 332 0.07 5.01 -26.94
#